data_AF-A0A453ELV0-F1
#
_entry.id   AF-A0A453ELV0-F1
#
_cell.length_a   1.000
_cell.length_b   1.000
_cell.length_c   1.000
_cell.angle_alpha   90.00
_cell.angle_beta   90.00
_cell.angle_gamma   90.00
#
_symmetry.space_group_name_H-M   'P 1'
#
loop_
_entity.id
_entity.type
_entity.pdbx_description
1 polymer ?
#
loop_
_entity_poly.entity_id
_entity_poly.type
_entity_poly.pdbx_seq_one_letter_code
_entity_poly.pdbx_strand_id
1 'polypeptide(L)'
;MPRKTRKRSMHCMYFLVSCIYPKLYDLPIKSRDGNPYIKARLIKGVDNRATITRGWAGFFPAANTKERKIYAFTLKCNYKRLRLTVHDL
;
A
#
# COMPACT_ATOMS: atom_id res chain seq x y z
N MET A 1 30.44 5.79 -0.83
CA MET A 1 29.40 6.50 -1.62
C MET A 1 27.98 6.16 -1.13
N PRO A 2 27.19 7.10 -0.56
CA PRO A 2 25.79 6.81 -0.13
C PRO A 2 24.71 7.79 -0.68
N ARG A 3 24.99 8.62 -1.69
CA ARG A 3 24.05 9.67 -2.15
C ARG A 3 22.78 9.15 -2.85
N LYS A 4 22.82 7.96 -3.46
CA LYS A 4 21.71 7.41 -4.28
C LYS A 4 20.57 6.85 -3.41
N THR A 5 20.88 6.24 -2.28
CA THR A 5 19.92 5.67 -1.32
C THR A 5 19.13 6.76 -0.60
N ARG A 6 19.78 7.85 -0.19
CA ARG A 6 19.12 9.00 0.47
C ARG A 6 18.08 9.68 -0.42
N LYS A 7 18.42 9.95 -1.70
CA LYS A 7 17.48 10.54 -2.68
C LYS A 7 16.25 9.66 -2.92
N ARG A 8 16.44 8.33 -3.03
CA ARG A 8 15.33 7.38 -3.20
C ARG A 8 14.42 7.33 -1.98
N SER A 9 15.00 7.36 -0.77
CA SER A 9 14.25 7.39 0.49
C SER A 9 13.38 8.64 0.61
N MET A 10 13.93 9.82 0.30
CA MET A 10 13.18 11.08 0.28
C MET A 10 12.01 11.02 -0.71
N HIS A 11 12.27 10.62 -1.96
CA HIS A 11 11.24 10.50 -2.99
C HIS A 11 10.10 9.55 -2.58
N CYS A 12 10.45 8.48 -1.87
CA CYS A 12 9.51 7.49 -1.39
C CYS A 12 8.62 8.03 -0.26
N MET A 13 9.20 8.82 0.66
CA MET A 13 8.43 9.54 1.68
C MET A 13 7.51 10.61 1.09
N TYR A 14 8.00 11.43 0.15
CA TYR A 14 7.15 12.43 -0.52
C TYR A 14 5.98 11.76 -1.27
N PHE A 15 6.24 10.64 -1.92
CA PHE A 15 5.19 9.88 -2.59
C PHE A 15 4.15 9.33 -1.60
N LEU A 16 4.57 8.72 -0.47
CA LEU A 16 3.64 8.29 0.58
C LEU A 16 2.76 9.43 1.08
N VAL A 17 3.38 10.54 1.45
CA VAL A 17 2.67 11.73 1.93
C VAL A 17 1.68 12.22 0.87
N SER A 18 2.05 12.21 -0.42
CA SER A 18 1.16 12.59 -1.52
C SER A 18 -0.03 11.63 -1.71
N CYS A 19 0.15 10.32 -1.44
CA CYS A 19 -0.93 9.32 -1.48
C CYS A 19 -1.86 9.39 -0.27
N ILE A 20 -1.36 9.91 0.86
CA ILE A 20 -2.09 10.01 2.13
C ILE A 20 -2.85 11.35 2.21
N TYR A 21 -2.40 12.40 1.51
CA TYR A 21 -3.13 13.66 1.43
C TYR A 21 -4.48 13.47 0.70
N PRO A 22 -5.58 14.06 1.20
CA PRO A 22 -6.94 13.55 0.99
C PRO A 22 -7.51 13.69 -0.43
N LYS A 23 -6.74 14.15 -1.43
CA LYS A 23 -7.35 14.65 -2.66
C LYS A 23 -7.46 13.70 -3.85
N LEU A 24 -6.51 12.85 -4.27
CA LEU A 24 -6.60 12.41 -5.69
C LEU A 24 -6.11 11.01 -6.13
N TYR A 25 -5.56 10.13 -5.29
CA TYR A 25 -4.93 8.91 -5.81
C TYR A 25 -5.51 7.59 -5.30
N ASP A 26 -6.13 6.85 -6.24
CA ASP A 26 -6.33 5.42 -6.11
C ASP A 26 -4.97 4.72 -6.19
N LEU A 27 -4.54 4.12 -5.09
CA LEU A 27 -3.29 3.39 -4.98
C LEU A 27 -3.49 1.94 -5.39
N PRO A 28 -2.80 1.45 -6.42
CA PRO A 28 -2.85 0.05 -6.78
C PRO A 28 -2.23 -0.82 -5.68
N ILE A 29 -2.96 -1.85 -5.25
CA ILE A 29 -2.47 -2.95 -4.41
C ILE A 29 -2.37 -4.19 -5.28
N LYS A 30 -1.19 -4.82 -5.26
CA LYS A 30 -0.96 -6.13 -5.89
C LYS A 30 -0.53 -7.14 -4.83
N SER A 31 -1.15 -8.32 -4.85
CA SER A 31 -0.57 -9.48 -4.20
C SER A 31 0.82 -9.79 -4.80
N ARG A 32 1.70 -10.40 -4.00
CA ARG A 32 2.98 -10.95 -4.49
C ARG A 32 2.76 -11.92 -5.66
N ASP A 33 1.66 -12.66 -5.65
CA ASP A 33 1.36 -13.74 -6.60
C ASP A 33 0.62 -13.24 -7.86
N GLY A 34 0.57 -11.93 -8.07
CA GLY A 34 0.10 -11.33 -9.32
C GLY A 34 -1.41 -11.06 -9.39
N ASN A 35 -2.22 -11.80 -8.64
CA ASN A 35 -3.66 -11.56 -8.49
C ASN A 35 -4.08 -11.65 -7.01
N PRO A 36 -5.02 -10.80 -6.54
CA PRO A 36 -5.76 -9.78 -7.29
C PRO A 36 -5.08 -8.39 -7.28
N TYR A 37 -5.42 -7.59 -8.29
CA TYR A 37 -5.11 -6.16 -8.39
C TYR A 37 -6.32 -5.35 -7.96
N ILE A 38 -6.18 -4.54 -6.91
CA ILE A 38 -7.23 -3.60 -6.52
C ILE A 38 -6.72 -2.16 -6.55
N LYS A 39 -7.65 -1.23 -6.81
CA LYS A 39 -7.43 0.19 -6.59
C LYS A 39 -8.00 0.54 -5.22
N ALA A 40 -7.12 0.98 -4.33
CA ALA A 40 -7.46 1.34 -2.96
C ALA A 40 -7.26 2.82 -2.71
N ARG A 41 -8.20 3.45 -2.01
CA ARG A 41 -8.04 4.82 -1.54
C ARG A 41 -7.50 4.84 -0.13
N LEU A 42 -6.37 5.51 0.08
CA LEU A 42 -5.83 5.82 1.40
C LEU A 42 -6.36 7.16 1.88
N ILE A 43 -6.76 7.22 3.15
CA ILE A 43 -7.14 8.48 3.81
C ILE A 43 -6.32 8.60 5.10
N LYS A 44 -5.76 9.78 5.35
CA LYS A 44 -5.16 10.11 6.65
C LYS A 44 -6.26 10.38 7.67
N GLY A 45 -6.31 9.59 8.74
CA GLY A 45 -7.10 9.88 9.92
C GLY A 45 -6.53 11.05 10.72
N VAL A 46 -7.34 11.58 11.64
CA VAL A 46 -6.94 12.65 12.59
C VAL A 46 -5.79 12.19 13.49
N ASP A 47 -5.72 10.89 13.77
CA ASP A 47 -4.68 10.21 14.53
C ASP A 47 -3.37 9.98 13.75
N ASN A 48 -3.22 10.61 12.58
CA ASN A 48 -2.12 10.43 11.64
C ASN A 48 -1.97 9.00 11.06
N ARG A 49 -2.96 8.11 11.21
CA ARG A 49 -2.92 6.78 10.61
C ARG A 49 -3.49 6.81 9.18
N ALA A 50 -2.89 6.03 8.29
CA ALA A 50 -3.43 5.85 6.94
C ALA A 50 -4.41 4.68 6.93
N THR A 51 -5.66 4.93 6.52
CA THR A 51 -6.73 3.94 6.43
C THR A 51 -7.07 3.65 4.98
N ILE A 52 -7.21 2.37 4.62
CA ILE A 52 -7.76 1.95 3.32
C ILE A 52 -9.29 2.02 3.39
N THR A 53 -9.91 2.81 2.52
CA THR A 53 -11.36 3.10 2.60
C THR A 53 -12.16 2.55 1.42
N ARG A 54 -11.53 2.35 0.26
CA ARG A 54 -12.17 1.76 -0.93
C ARG A 54 -11.39 0.54 -1.41
N GLY A 55 -12.09 -0.40 -2.04
CA GLY A 55 -11.51 -1.59 -2.65
C GLY A 55 -11.19 -2.73 -1.67
N TRP A 56 -11.17 -2.47 -0.36
CA TRP A 56 -10.82 -3.48 0.64
C TRP A 56 -11.84 -4.63 0.72
N ALA A 57 -13.14 -4.32 0.75
CA ALA A 57 -14.19 -5.34 0.82
C ALA A 57 -14.18 -6.29 -0.40
N GLY A 58 -13.86 -5.78 -1.60
CA GLY A 58 -13.69 -6.62 -2.79
C GLY A 58 -12.35 -7.37 -2.85
N PHE A 59 -11.33 -6.84 -2.18
CA PHE A 59 -10.03 -7.50 -2.07
C PHE A 59 -10.07 -8.71 -1.15
N PHE A 60 -10.81 -8.63 -0.05
CA PHE A 60 -10.79 -9.67 0.98
C PHE A 60 -11.12 -11.07 0.43
N PRO A 61 -12.20 -11.27 -0.35
CA PRO A 61 -12.46 -12.55 -1.00
C PRO A 61 -11.45 -12.86 -2.12
N ALA A 62 -11.12 -11.88 -2.95
CA ALA A 62 -10.27 -12.07 -4.13
C ALA A 62 -8.82 -12.45 -3.77
N ALA A 63 -8.33 -12.00 -2.61
CA ALA A 63 -6.99 -12.30 -2.12
C ALA A 63 -6.92 -13.58 -1.28
N ASN A 64 -8.04 -14.34 -1.21
CA ASN A 64 -8.18 -15.52 -0.34
C ASN A 64 -7.72 -15.21 1.08
N THR A 65 -8.19 -14.08 1.61
CA THR A 65 -7.77 -13.57 2.92
C THR A 65 -8.31 -14.51 3.99
N LYS A 66 -7.42 -15.31 4.59
CA LYS A 66 -7.74 -16.23 5.68
C LYS A 66 -7.59 -15.54 7.03
N GLU A 67 -8.42 -15.94 7.98
CA GLU A 67 -8.20 -15.64 9.39
C GLU A 67 -6.83 -16.15 9.84
N ARG A 68 -6.27 -15.51 10.87
CA ARG A 68 -4.97 -15.88 11.46
C ARG A 68 -3.81 -15.86 10.45
N LYS A 69 -3.80 -14.88 9.54
CA LYS A 69 -2.65 -14.53 8.69
C LYS A 69 -2.23 -13.09 8.92
N ILE A 70 -0.95 -12.79 8.69
CA ILE A 70 -0.40 -11.44 8.75
C ILE A 70 -0.35 -10.85 7.34
N TYR A 71 -1.00 -9.71 7.15
CA TYR A 71 -1.05 -8.98 5.89
C TYR A 71 -0.09 -7.80 5.93
N ALA A 72 1.09 -7.95 5.32
CA ALA A 72 2.13 -6.93 5.31
C ALA A 72 2.12 -6.14 4.00
N PHE A 73 1.98 -4.82 4.10
CA PHE A 73 2.07 -3.92 2.95
C PHE A 73 3.47 -3.32 2.82
N THR A 74 4.07 -3.48 1.65
CA THR A 74 5.32 -2.78 1.29
C THR A 74 5.05 -1.78 0.20
N LEU A 75 5.42 -0.52 0.40
CA LEU A 75 5.34 0.46 -0.67
C LEU A 75 6.49 0.28 -1.67
N LYS A 76 6.14 0.18 -2.96
CA LYS A 76 7.08 0.20 -4.07
C LYS A 76 7.02 1.54 -4.78
N CYS A 77 7.90 2.46 -4.38
CA CYS A 77 7.93 3.85 -4.87
C CYS A 77 8.18 3.97 -6.38
N ASN A 78 9.05 3.14 -6.95
CA ASN A 78 9.30 3.15 -8.41
C ASN A 78 8.05 2.81 -9.24
N TYR A 79 7.11 2.07 -8.66
CA TYR A 79 5.90 1.60 -9.33
C TYR A 79 4.63 2.25 -8.78
N LYS A 80 4.78 3.23 -7.87
CA LYS A 80 3.67 3.95 -7.24
C LYS A 80 2.55 3.03 -6.75
N ARG A 81 2.91 1.90 -6.13
CA ARG A 81 1.98 0.82 -5.74
C ARG A 81 2.32 0.21 -4.38
N LEU A 82 1.31 -0.32 -3.70
CA LEU A 82 1.50 -1.22 -2.56
C LEU A 82 1.64 -2.66 -3.07
N ARG A 83 2.60 -3.38 -2.49
CA ARG A 83 2.70 -4.83 -2.61
C ARG A 83 2.21 -5.43 -1.30
N LEU A 84 1.21 -6.29 -1.37
CA LEU A 84 0.81 -7.12 -0.23
C LEU A 84 1.66 -8.39 -0.21
N THR A 85 2.12 -8.77 0.98
CA THR A 85 2.68 -10.08 1.29
C THR A 85 1.86 -10.68 2.42
N VAL A 86 1.47 -11.94 2.27
CA VAL A 86 0.76 -12.69 3.31
C VAL A 86 1.77 -13.59 4.00
N HIS A 87 1.77 -13.57 5.33
CA HIS A 87 2.58 -14.42 6.17
C HIS A 87 1.69 -15.28 7.06
N ASP A 88 2.17 -16.47 7.35
CA ASP A 88 1.56 -17.35 8.33
C ASP A 88 1.96 -16.87 9.74
N LEU A 89 1.02 -16.97 10.68
CA LEU A 89 1.23 -16.65 12.09
C LEU A 89 2.06 -17.74 12.78
#